data_AF-A0A0J2GE21-F1
#
_entry.id   AF-A0A0J2GE21-F1
#
_cell.length_a   1.000
_cell.length_b   1.000
_cell.length_c   1.000
_cell.angle_alpha   90.00
_cell.angle_beta   90.00
_cell.angle_gamma   90.00
#
_symmetry.space_group_name_H-M   'P 1'
#
loop_
_entity.id
_entity.type
_entity.pdbx_description
1 polymer ?
#
loop_
_entity_poly.entity_id
_entity_poly.type
_entity_poly.pdbx_seq_one_letter_code
_entity_poly.pdbx_strand_id
1 'polypeptide(L)'
;MPLPIGYNIRCDMKNGIYFVTFSSNNHDVGQGTVVVKDNAINGGDFGFTYQGHIQGDTLDLHVSQHNPQAVNVIQGVNDYTMEMSIVEVQGGYLLSGAVKGIPQARLRVSAKFIGELV
;
A
#
# COMPACT_ATOMS: atom_id res chain seq x y z
N MET A 1 0.61 -38.95 -13.29
CA MET A 1 -0.63 -38.28 -12.84
C MET A 1 -0.42 -36.79 -13.04
N PRO A 2 -1.21 -36.08 -13.86
CA PRO A 2 -1.10 -34.63 -13.95
C PRO A 2 -1.74 -33.97 -12.72
N LEU A 3 -1.14 -32.89 -12.24
CA LEU A 3 -1.68 -32.08 -11.14
C LEU A 3 -2.97 -31.35 -11.57
N PRO A 4 -3.88 -31.03 -10.64
CA PRO A 4 -5.16 -30.40 -10.97
C PRO A 4 -4.96 -28.98 -11.52
N ILE A 5 -5.73 -28.65 -12.55
CA ILE A 5 -5.81 -27.35 -13.19
C ILE A 5 -6.55 -26.37 -12.27
N GLY A 6 -5.97 -25.20 -12.03
CA GLY A 6 -6.71 -23.98 -11.70
C GLY A 6 -7.02 -23.72 -10.23
N TYR A 7 -6.01 -23.43 -9.42
CA TYR A 7 -6.16 -22.38 -8.43
C TYR A 7 -5.48 -21.13 -9.00
N ASN A 8 -6.29 -20.24 -9.60
CA ASN A 8 -5.87 -18.86 -9.67
C ASN A 8 -5.75 -18.41 -8.22
N ILE A 9 -4.52 -18.37 -7.69
CA ILE A 9 -4.24 -17.66 -6.44
C ILE A 9 -4.46 -16.19 -6.79
N ARG A 10 -5.71 -15.73 -6.77
CA ARG A 10 -5.98 -14.30 -6.73
C ARG A 10 -5.56 -13.87 -5.33
N CYS A 11 -4.46 -13.13 -5.24
CA CYS A 11 -4.09 -12.40 -4.04
C CYS A 11 -5.04 -11.21 -3.87
N ASP A 12 -6.35 -11.46 -3.75
CA ASP A 12 -7.28 -10.42 -3.34
C ASP A 12 -6.99 -10.16 -1.85
N MET A 13 -6.52 -8.95 -1.50
CA MET A 13 -6.28 -8.62 -0.10
C MET A 13 -7.59 -8.73 0.68
N LYS A 14 -7.54 -9.31 1.88
CA LYS A 14 -8.72 -9.46 2.72
C LYS A 14 -9.32 -8.08 3.04
N ASN A 15 -10.65 -7.96 2.92
CA ASN A 15 -11.35 -6.77 3.41
C ASN A 15 -11.06 -6.57 4.92
N GLY A 16 -10.77 -5.34 5.33
CA GLY A 16 -10.41 -5.07 6.73
C GLY A 16 -9.69 -3.75 6.95
N ILE A 17 -9.35 -3.54 8.21
CA ILE A 17 -8.55 -2.41 8.68
C ILE A 17 -7.13 -2.89 8.92
N TYR A 18 -6.16 -2.13 8.44
CA TYR A 18 -4.74 -2.43 8.48
C TYR A 18 -3.96 -1.30 9.12
N PHE A 19 -3.09 -1.65 10.06
CA PHE A 19 -2.02 -0.76 10.51
C PHE A 19 -0.87 -0.88 9.52
N VAL A 20 -0.41 0.24 8.97
CA VAL A 20 0.68 0.26 7.99
C VAL A 20 1.89 0.97 8.55
N THR A 21 3.07 0.40 8.30
CA THR A 21 4.35 1.09 8.46
C THR A 21 5.02 1.16 7.10
N PHE A 22 5.67 2.28 6.81
CA PHE A 22 6.35 2.47 5.53
C PHE A 22 7.72 3.06 5.72
N SER A 23 8.64 2.68 4.83
CA SER A 23 10.00 3.18 4.80
C SER A 23 10.45 3.49 3.37
N SER A 24 11.16 4.61 3.22
CA SER A 24 11.82 4.99 1.98
C SER A 24 13.30 4.61 2.01
N ASN A 25 13.97 4.74 0.85
CA ASN A 25 15.42 4.52 0.73
C ASN A 25 16.25 5.45 1.64
N ASN A 26 15.68 6.56 2.13
CA ASN A 26 16.36 7.57 2.94
C ASN A 26 16.15 7.38 4.46
N HIS A 27 15.69 6.20 4.90
CA HIS A 27 15.41 5.86 6.31
C HIS A 27 14.27 6.64 6.98
N ASP A 28 13.48 7.41 6.23
CA ASP A 28 12.25 8.01 6.74
C ASP A 28 11.22 6.91 6.99
N VAL A 29 10.72 6.84 8.21
CA VAL A 29 9.72 5.87 8.66
C VAL A 29 8.45 6.61 9.03
N GLY A 30 7.33 6.20 8.44
CA GLY A 30 6.01 6.68 8.82
C GLY A 30 5.05 5.54 9.11
N GLN A 31 3.90 5.91 9.68
CA GLN A 31 2.86 4.99 10.11
C GLN A 31 1.50 5.56 9.77
N GLY A 32 0.57 4.70 9.40
CA GLY A 32 -0.79 5.10 9.03
C GLY A 32 -1.80 3.99 9.24
N THR A 33 -3.02 4.25 8.80
CA THR A 33 -4.10 3.26 8.79
C THR A 33 -4.71 3.19 7.40
N VAL A 34 -4.99 1.98 6.94
CA VAL A 34 -5.62 1.69 5.65
C VAL A 34 -6.83 0.80 5.86
N VAL A 35 -7.90 1.09 5.12
CA VAL A 35 -9.08 0.25 4.96
C VAL A 35 -9.06 -0.35 3.56
N VAL A 36 -9.21 -1.67 3.50
CA VAL A 36 -9.41 -2.43 2.25
C VAL A 36 -10.86 -2.85 2.20
N LYS A 37 -11.59 -2.46 1.16
CA LYS A 37 -12.96 -2.93 0.90
C LYS A 37 -13.17 -3.11 -0.60
N ASP A 38 -13.52 -4.31 -1.01
CA ASP A 38 -13.90 -4.64 -2.39
C ASP A 38 -12.82 -4.21 -3.39
N ASN A 39 -11.57 -4.57 -3.06
CA ASN A 39 -10.34 -4.20 -3.78
C ASN A 39 -10.05 -2.69 -3.84
N ALA A 40 -10.84 -1.84 -3.19
CA ALA A 40 -10.51 -0.43 -2.99
C ALA A 40 -9.71 -0.25 -1.69
N ILE A 41 -8.69 0.60 -1.75
CA ILE A 41 -7.87 1.02 -0.62
C ILE A 41 -8.16 2.48 -0.33
N ASN A 42 -8.42 2.81 0.93
CA ASN A 42 -8.50 4.17 1.42
C ASN A 42 -7.78 4.25 2.77
N GLY A 43 -6.95 5.25 2.98
CA GLY A 43 -6.23 5.41 4.23
C GLY A 43 -5.53 6.75 4.33
N GLY A 44 -4.74 6.87 5.38
CA GLY A 44 -3.93 8.06 5.59
C GLY A 44 -3.05 7.95 6.83
N ASP A 45 -2.26 8.99 7.01
CA ASP A 45 -1.48 9.26 8.21
C ASP A 45 -1.74 10.72 8.66
N PHE A 46 -0.83 11.29 9.47
CA PHE A 46 -0.94 12.67 9.94
C PHE A 46 -0.77 13.75 8.84
N GLY A 47 -0.30 13.36 7.67
CA GLY A 47 0.17 14.22 6.59
C GLY A 47 -0.51 14.00 5.23
N PHE A 48 -0.85 12.76 4.94
CA PHE A 48 -1.19 12.26 3.61
C PHE A 48 -2.43 11.38 3.63
N THR A 49 -3.15 11.38 2.52
CA THR A 49 -4.18 10.39 2.19
C THR A 49 -3.64 9.43 1.15
N TYR A 50 -4.12 8.19 1.20
CA TYR A 50 -3.78 7.14 0.24
C TYR A 50 -5.05 6.52 -0.31
N GLN A 51 -5.19 6.49 -1.63
CA GLN A 51 -6.36 5.96 -2.31
C GLN A 51 -5.93 5.11 -3.49
N GLY A 52 -6.51 3.93 -3.66
CA GLY A 52 -6.05 3.03 -4.72
C GLY A 52 -6.96 1.85 -4.98
N HIS A 53 -6.59 1.06 -5.98
CA HIS A 53 -7.30 -0.17 -6.35
C HIS A 53 -6.32 -1.32 -6.54
N ILE A 54 -6.71 -2.48 -5.99
CA ILE A 54 -5.98 -3.73 -6.10
C ILE A 54 -6.43 -4.46 -7.36
N GLN A 55 -5.47 -4.94 -8.14
CA GLN A 55 -5.65 -5.72 -9.35
C GLN A 55 -4.73 -6.94 -9.30
N GLY A 56 -5.25 -8.07 -8.78
CA GLY A 56 -4.45 -9.26 -8.57
C GLY A 56 -3.37 -9.02 -7.50
N ASP A 57 -2.11 -9.17 -7.87
CA ASP A 57 -0.95 -8.97 -6.99
C ASP A 57 -0.36 -7.55 -7.06
N THR A 58 -1.11 -6.60 -7.63
CA THR A 58 -0.68 -5.20 -7.77
C THR A 58 -1.67 -4.22 -7.16
N LEU A 59 -1.16 -3.07 -6.73
CA LEU A 59 -1.92 -1.92 -6.24
C LEU A 59 -1.50 -0.68 -7.03
N ASP A 60 -2.46 -0.05 -7.69
CA ASP A 60 -2.34 1.33 -8.17
C ASP A 60 -2.73 2.27 -7.04
N LEU A 61 -1.76 3.01 -6.49
CA LEU A 61 -1.94 3.91 -5.36
C LEU A 61 -1.73 5.36 -5.77
N HIS A 62 -2.64 6.23 -5.35
CA HIS A 62 -2.51 7.68 -5.33
C HIS A 62 -2.25 8.15 -3.91
N VAL A 63 -1.25 9.02 -3.75
CA VAL A 63 -0.86 9.63 -2.49
C VAL A 63 -0.99 11.14 -2.64
N SER A 64 -1.68 11.78 -1.71
CA SER A 64 -1.89 13.22 -1.72
C SER A 64 -1.68 13.82 -0.34
N GLN A 65 -0.93 14.91 -0.26
CA GLN A 65 -0.68 15.63 0.99
C GLN A 65 -1.90 16.50 1.36
N HIS A 66 -2.50 16.25 2.51
CA HIS A 66 -3.59 17.09 3.03
C HIS A 66 -3.09 18.10 4.08
N ASN A 67 -2.00 17.79 4.77
CA ASN A 67 -1.39 18.68 5.76
C ASN A 67 -0.06 19.23 5.21
N PRO A 68 -0.02 20.52 4.80
CA PRO A 68 1.18 21.11 4.21
C PRO A 68 2.35 21.28 5.19
N GLN A 69 2.11 21.13 6.50
CA GLN A 69 3.15 21.16 7.52
C GLN A 69 3.81 19.78 7.72
N ALA A 70 3.28 18.72 7.11
CA ALA A 70 3.88 17.40 7.20
C ALA A 70 5.16 17.32 6.36
N VAL A 71 6.22 16.78 6.97
CA VAL A 71 7.46 16.48 6.25
C VAL A 71 7.19 15.37 5.25
N ASN A 72 7.54 15.61 3.99
CA ASN A 72 7.35 14.64 2.93
C ASN A 72 8.47 13.59 2.96
N VAL A 73 8.08 12.31 3.01
CA VAL A 73 8.99 11.16 2.91
C VAL A 73 9.66 11.08 1.52
N ILE A 74 9.03 11.67 0.50
CA ILE A 74 9.59 11.85 -0.84
C ILE A 74 9.69 13.35 -1.12
N GLN A 75 10.87 13.93 -0.89
CA GLN A 75 11.07 15.38 -1.02
C GLN A 75 10.62 15.91 -2.39
N GLY A 76 9.76 16.93 -2.37
CA GLY A 76 9.30 17.65 -3.57
C GLY A 76 8.09 17.05 -4.30
N VAL A 77 7.49 15.96 -3.81
CA VAL A 77 6.36 15.31 -4.49
C VAL A 77 5.16 15.17 -3.56
N ASN A 78 4.26 16.15 -3.58
CA ASN A 78 3.12 16.23 -2.65
C ASN A 78 1.86 15.53 -3.16
N ASP A 79 1.84 15.15 -4.44
CA ASP A 79 0.77 14.42 -5.09
C ASP A 79 1.40 13.49 -6.13
N TYR A 80 1.19 12.18 -6.01
CA TYR A 80 1.80 11.22 -6.92
C TYR A 80 1.06 9.89 -6.97
N THR A 81 1.32 9.17 -8.05
CA THR A 81 0.87 7.78 -8.21
C THR A 81 2.04 6.82 -8.16
N MET A 82 1.80 5.63 -7.64
CA MET A 82 2.75 4.53 -7.62
C MET A 82 2.05 3.21 -7.91
N GLU A 83 2.78 2.30 -8.54
CA GLU A 83 2.37 0.90 -8.67
C GLU A 83 3.16 0.10 -7.63
N MET A 84 2.47 -0.76 -6.89
CA MET A 84 3.06 -1.58 -5.84
C MET A 84 2.73 -3.05 -6.07
N SER A 85 3.73 -3.92 -5.93
CA SER A 85 3.52 -5.37 -5.84
C SER A 85 3.09 -5.74 -4.42
N ILE A 86 2.20 -6.72 -4.28
CA ILE A 86 1.61 -7.19 -3.03
C ILE A 86 2.05 -8.64 -2.81
N VAL A 87 2.56 -8.92 -1.60
CA VAL A 87 2.90 -10.27 -1.16
C VAL A 87 2.18 -10.54 0.16
N GLU A 88 1.34 -11.59 0.18
CA GLU A 88 0.73 -12.06 1.43
C GLU A 88 1.78 -12.68 2.35
N VAL A 89 1.71 -12.33 3.63
CA VAL A 89 2.57 -12.87 4.69
C VAL A 89 1.72 -13.22 5.90
N GLN A 90 2.33 -13.89 6.89
CA GLN A 90 1.61 -14.21 8.11
C GLN A 90 1.10 -12.93 8.81
N GLY A 91 -0.23 -12.81 8.93
CA GLY A 91 -0.88 -11.71 9.64
C GLY A 91 -1.06 -10.42 8.83
N GLY A 92 -0.81 -10.44 7.52
CA GLY A 92 -0.99 -9.26 6.67
C GLY A 92 -0.28 -9.34 5.33
N TYR A 93 0.27 -8.20 4.87
CA TYR A 93 0.84 -8.06 3.54
C TYR A 93 2.12 -7.22 3.56
N LEU A 94 3.03 -7.53 2.65
CA LEU A 94 4.16 -6.68 2.30
C LEU A 94 3.91 -6.08 0.93
N LEU A 95 4.09 -4.76 0.81
CA LEU A 95 3.97 -4.06 -0.46
C LEU A 95 5.28 -3.36 -0.79
N SER A 96 5.64 -3.34 -2.07
CA SER A 96 6.82 -2.60 -2.53
C SER A 96 6.61 -2.05 -3.93
N GLY A 97 7.08 -0.82 -4.16
CA GLY A 97 6.89 -0.14 -5.43
C GLY A 97 7.78 1.09 -5.56
N ALA A 98 7.57 1.82 -6.65
CA ALA A 98 8.22 3.09 -6.91
C ALA A 98 7.21 4.13 -7.44
N VAL A 99 7.51 5.41 -7.21
CA VAL A 99 6.72 6.50 -7.80
C VAL A 99 6.77 6.41 -9.32
N LYS A 100 5.60 6.50 -9.99
CA LYS A 100 5.53 6.49 -11.46
C LYS A 100 6.37 7.64 -12.02
N GLY A 101 7.28 7.32 -12.94
CA GLY A 101 8.21 8.29 -13.52
C GLY A 101 9.47 8.59 -12.69
N ILE A 102 9.59 8.07 -11.45
CA ILE A 102 10.76 8.30 -10.57
C ILE A 102 11.21 6.94 -9.96
N PRO A 103 11.87 6.05 -10.72
CA PRO A 103 12.18 4.68 -10.27
C PRO A 103 13.08 4.57 -9.03
N GLN A 104 13.86 5.62 -8.73
CA GLN A 104 14.70 5.72 -7.55
C GLN A 104 13.92 6.03 -6.26
N ALA A 105 12.71 6.58 -6.38
CA ALA A 105 11.84 6.88 -5.24
C ALA A 105 11.01 5.65 -4.88
N ARG A 106 11.63 4.72 -4.14
CA ARG A 106 11.02 3.45 -3.73
C ARG A 106 10.40 3.54 -2.34
N LEU A 107 9.32 2.80 -2.16
CA LEU A 107 8.65 2.63 -0.89
C LEU A 107 8.46 1.14 -0.58
N ARG A 108 8.64 0.78 0.69
CA ARG A 108 8.25 -0.52 1.23
C ARG A 108 7.21 -0.28 2.32
N VAL A 109 6.17 -1.11 2.33
CA VAL A 109 5.06 -1.03 3.29
C VAL A 109 4.86 -2.40 3.92
N SER A 110 4.68 -2.41 5.23
CA SER A 110 4.18 -3.57 5.96
C SER A 110 2.77 -3.26 6.45
N ALA A 111 1.79 -4.06 6.04
CA ALA A 111 0.39 -3.92 6.40
C ALA A 111 -0.02 -5.06 7.33
N LYS A 112 -0.32 -4.75 8.59
CA LYS A 112 -0.78 -5.71 9.59
C LYS A 112 -2.30 -5.62 9.71
N PHE A 113 -3.00 -6.75 9.60
CA PHE A 113 -4.45 -6.81 9.84
C PHE A 113 -4.76 -6.48 11.31
N ILE A 114 -5.66 -5.54 11.57
CA ILE A 114 -6.01 -5.08 12.92
C ILE A 114 -7.51 -5.07 13.22
N GLY A 115 -8.38 -5.25 12.23
CA GLY A 115 -9.82 -5.28 12.47
C GLY A 115 -10.65 -5.64 11.25
N GLU A 116 -11.82 -6.22 11.49
CA GLU A 116 -12.84 -6.45 10.46
C GLU A 116 -13.56 -5.14 10.13
N LEU A 117 -14.19 -5.09 8.95
CA LEU A 117 -15.16 -4.05 8.62
C LEU A 117 -16.53 -4.40 9.21
N VAL A 118 -17.33 -3.37 9.53
CA VAL A 118 -18.74 -3.48 9.94
C VAL A 118 -19.70 -3.12 8.80
#